data_AF-A0A914EA02-F1
#
_entry.id   AF-A0A914EA02-F1
#
_cell.length_a   1.000
_cell.length_b   1.000
_cell.length_c   1.000
_cell.angle_alpha   90.00
_cell.angle_beta   90.00
_cell.angle_gamma   90.00
#
_symmetry.space_group_name_H-M   'P 1'
#
loop_
_entity.id
_entity.type
_entity.pdbx_description
1 polymer ?
#
loop_
_entity_poly.entity_id
_entity_poly.type
_entity_poly.pdbx_seq_one_letter_code
_entity_poly.pdbx_strand_id
1 'polypeptide(L)'
;MATNAGRVVKSSTGAVARLVTPIASQNTEEAHRRVLSSYKEMQRYAPIFWWDFNFTDMPLPVFRSLLKQQFLKNSHVGDIRVVDRLVGEFEMHMLNIRKGYYNSDHCRNVLLKENIELKPKDFLSKFLTQKE
;
A
#
# COMPACT_ATOMS: atom_id res chain seq x y z
N MET A 1 27.26 20.82 2.05
CA MET A 1 26.02 21.53 2.47
C MET A 1 24.89 20.52 2.59
N ALA A 2 24.67 19.98 3.79
CA ALA A 2 23.42 19.41 4.30
C ALA A 2 23.75 18.90 5.72
N THR A 3 23.51 19.74 6.72
CA THR A 3 23.71 19.40 8.13
C THR A 3 22.54 18.53 8.60
N ASN A 4 22.82 17.26 8.94
CA ASN A 4 21.86 16.35 9.57
C ASN A 4 21.54 16.86 10.98
N ALA A 5 20.58 17.77 11.10
CA ALA A 5 20.02 18.21 12.37
C ALA A 5 18.89 17.26 12.80
N GLY A 6 19.26 16.08 13.31
CA GLY A 6 18.33 15.23 14.04
C GLY A 6 17.91 15.91 15.34
N ARG A 7 16.64 16.30 15.45
CA ARG A 7 16.08 16.92 16.65
C ARG A 7 16.02 15.91 17.78
N VAL A 8 16.79 16.13 18.85
CA VAL A 8 16.75 15.34 20.08
C VAL A 8 15.47 15.67 20.84
N VAL A 9 14.54 14.71 20.92
CA VAL A 9 13.38 14.78 21.82
C VAL A 9 13.87 14.35 23.20
N LYS A 10 13.91 15.30 24.15
CA LYS A 10 14.16 15.00 25.56
C LYS A 10 12.93 14.28 26.11
N SER A 11 13.07 13.00 26.48
CA SER A 11 12.17 12.37 27.43
C SER A 11 13.00 11.81 28.59
N SER A 12 12.61 12.23 29.78
CA SER A 12 13.16 11.90 31.08
C SER A 12 13.11 10.40 31.35
N THR A 13 14.20 9.88 31.93
CA THR A 13 14.27 8.62 32.68
C THR A 13 13.81 7.34 31.97
N GLY A 14 14.78 6.56 31.45
CA GLY A 14 14.68 5.10 31.44
C GLY A 14 14.34 4.39 30.12
N ALA A 15 14.16 5.08 29.00
CA ALA A 15 14.08 4.44 27.69
C ALA A 15 15.32 4.81 26.86
N VAL A 16 16.26 3.88 26.70
CA VAL A 16 17.24 3.95 25.61
C VAL A 16 16.45 3.77 24.32
N ALA A 17 15.85 4.86 23.81
CA ALA A 17 15.26 4.86 22.48
C ALA A 17 16.39 4.50 21.52
N ARG A 18 16.32 3.32 20.89
CA ARG A 18 17.22 2.98 19.79
C ARG A 18 17.05 4.07 18.74
N LEU A 19 18.05 4.94 18.60
CA LEU A 19 18.10 5.95 17.55
C LEU A 19 18.20 5.21 16.22
N VAL A 20 17.07 5.06 15.55
CA VAL A 20 16.99 4.45 14.23
C VAL A 20 16.94 5.54 13.19
N THR A 21 17.72 5.37 12.12
CA THR A 21 17.70 6.27 10.97
C THR A 21 16.37 6.16 10.21
N PRO A 22 15.62 7.26 10.03
CA PRO A 22 14.42 7.26 9.20
C PRO A 22 14.79 7.01 7.73
N ILE A 23 13.85 6.43 6.96
CA ILE A 23 14.05 6.12 5.55
C ILE A 23 13.76 7.36 4.69
N ALA A 24 12.56 7.93 4.84
CA ALA A 24 12.18 9.15 4.12
C ALA A 24 11.46 10.17 5.00
N SER A 25 10.50 9.73 5.81
CA SER A 25 9.71 10.59 6.69
C SER A 25 10.35 10.68 8.07
N GLN A 26 10.45 11.89 8.63
CA GLN A 26 10.95 12.09 9.99
C GLN A 26 9.82 11.96 11.03
N ASN A 27 8.60 12.32 10.63
CA ASN A 27 7.42 12.35 11.49
C ASN A 27 6.25 11.55 10.88
N THR A 28 5.31 11.13 11.72
CA THR A 28 4.08 10.42 11.30
C THR A 28 3.24 11.26 10.33
N GLU A 29 3.14 12.56 10.56
CA GLU A 29 2.40 13.47 9.70
C GLU A 29 2.98 13.58 8.28
N GLU A 30 4.30 13.50 8.14
CA GLU A 30 4.97 13.51 6.84
C GLU A 30 4.69 12.21 6.09
N ALA A 31 4.78 11.08 6.77
CA ALA A 31 4.42 9.77 6.21
C ALA A 31 2.95 9.75 5.77
N HIS A 32 2.03 10.27 6.58
CA HIS A 32 0.61 10.36 6.24
C HIS A 32 0.38 11.27 5.02
N ARG A 33 1.05 12.42 4.94
CA ARG A 33 0.99 13.30 3.77
C ARG A 33 1.48 12.60 2.51
N ARG A 34 2.55 11.81 2.62
CA ARG A 34 3.09 11.03 1.49
C ARG A 34 2.12 9.96 1.03
N VAL A 35 1.57 9.16 1.94
CA VAL A 35 0.53 8.16 1.63
C VAL A 35 -0.66 8.80 0.91
N LEU A 36 -1.15 9.95 1.42
CA LEU A 36 -2.27 10.67 0.79
C LEU A 36 -1.92 11.22 -0.59
N SER A 37 -0.67 11.66 -0.81
CA SER A 37 -0.19 12.10 -2.11
C SER A 37 -0.21 10.95 -3.11
N SER A 38 0.39 9.81 -2.76
CA SER A 38 0.43 8.61 -3.59
C SER A 38 -0.98 8.07 -3.88
N TYR A 39 -1.87 8.07 -2.87
CA TYR A 39 -3.28 7.69 -3.05
C TYR A 39 -4.00 8.59 -4.05
N LYS A 40 -3.87 9.92 -3.91
CA LYS A 40 -4.50 10.89 -4.82
C LYS A 40 -3.97 10.74 -6.24
N GLU A 41 -2.66 10.52 -6.39
CA GLU A 41 -2.04 10.27 -7.68
C GLU A 41 -2.59 9.01 -8.34
N MET A 42 -2.71 7.92 -7.58
CA MET A 42 -3.31 6.68 -8.07
C MET A 42 -4.76 6.87 -8.52
N GLN A 43 -5.56 7.57 -7.72
CA GLN A 43 -6.97 7.81 -8.04
C GLN A 43 -7.16 8.67 -9.31
N ARG A 44 -6.24 9.60 -9.57
CA ARG A 44 -6.19 10.36 -10.83
C ARG A 44 -5.80 9.49 -12.02
N TYR A 45 -4.84 8.58 -11.83
CA TYR A 45 -4.37 7.67 -12.87
C TYR A 45 -5.31 6.48 -13.11
N ALA A 46 -6.21 6.18 -12.17
CA ALA A 46 -7.09 5.03 -12.21
C ALA A 46 -7.89 4.84 -13.53
N PRO A 47 -8.45 5.89 -14.18
CA PRO A 47 -9.16 5.69 -15.45
C PRO A 47 -8.25 5.22 -16.58
N ILE A 48 -7.02 5.72 -16.64
CA ILE A 48 -6.02 5.31 -17.64
C ILE A 48 -5.62 3.87 -17.37
N PHE A 49 -5.30 3.56 -16.11
CA PHE A 49 -4.96 2.20 -15.69
C PHE A 49 -6.09 1.20 -15.99
N TRP A 50 -7.34 1.59 -15.75
CA TRP A 50 -8.52 0.79 -16.02
C TRP A 50 -8.68 0.45 -17.51
N TRP A 51 -8.44 1.44 -18.38
CA TRP A 51 -8.54 1.29 -19.82
C TRP A 51 -7.37 0.48 -20.40
N ASP A 52 -6.14 0.84 -20.07
CA ASP A 52 -4.92 0.26 -20.65
C ASP A 52 -4.79 -1.25 -20.35
N PHE A 53 -5.29 -1.69 -19.19
CA PHE A 53 -5.22 -3.09 -18.76
C PHE A 53 -6.53 -3.85 -18.98
N ASN A 54 -7.50 -3.24 -19.69
CA ASN A 54 -8.78 -3.83 -20.05
C ASN A 54 -9.57 -4.40 -18.85
N PHE A 55 -9.70 -3.62 -17.78
CA PHE A 55 -10.54 -3.95 -16.60
C PHE A 55 -12.03 -3.66 -16.84
N THR A 56 -12.49 -3.80 -18.09
CA THR A 56 -13.82 -3.38 -18.54
C THR A 56 -14.97 -4.22 -18.00
N ASP A 57 -14.66 -5.41 -17.48
CA ASP A 57 -15.58 -6.29 -16.75
C ASP A 57 -16.08 -5.66 -15.45
N MET A 58 -15.31 -4.75 -14.86
CA MET A 58 -15.71 -4.03 -13.65
C MET A 58 -15.96 -2.54 -13.92
N PRO A 59 -17.02 -1.93 -13.35
CA PRO A 59 -17.24 -0.50 -13.47
C PRO A 59 -16.10 0.31 -12.81
N LEU A 60 -15.70 1.42 -13.43
CA LEU A 60 -14.65 2.31 -12.92
C LEU A 60 -14.84 2.75 -11.44
N PRO A 61 -16.07 3.05 -10.95
CA PRO A 61 -16.26 3.35 -9.53
C PRO A 61 -15.90 2.18 -8.61
N VAL A 62 -16.22 0.95 -9.02
CA VAL A 62 -15.86 -0.27 -8.28
C VAL A 62 -14.34 -0.43 -8.28
N PHE A 63 -13.69 -0.18 -9.41
CA PHE A 63 -12.22 -0.23 -9.51
C PHE A 63 -11.53 0.76 -8.55
N ARG A 64 -11.99 2.02 -8.51
CA ARG A 64 -11.49 3.01 -7.56
C ARG A 64 -11.70 2.59 -6.11
N SER A 65 -12.80 1.89 -5.82
CA SER A 65 -13.08 1.36 -4.49
C SER A 65 -12.14 0.22 -4.10
N LEU A 66 -11.78 -0.68 -5.03
CA LEU A 66 -10.79 -1.74 -4.80
C LEU A 66 -9.41 -1.15 -4.52
N LEU A 67 -8.98 -0.15 -5.30
CA LEU A 67 -7.73 0.57 -5.04
C LEU A 67 -7.74 1.18 -3.63
N LYS A 68 -8.85 1.78 -3.21
CA LYS A 68 -9.00 2.30 -1.84
C LYS A 68 -8.91 1.19 -0.78
N GLN A 69 -9.54 0.04 -1.00
CA GLN A 69 -9.46 -1.10 -0.08
C GLN A 69 -8.02 -1.58 0.11
N GLN A 70 -7.21 -1.58 -0.95
CA GLN A 70 -5.81 -1.98 -0.87
C GLN A 70 -4.98 -1.04 0.03
N PHE A 71 -5.23 0.27 -0.02
CA PHE A 71 -4.61 1.22 0.92
C PHE A 71 -5.10 1.01 2.36
N LEU A 72 -6.41 0.76 2.54
CA LEU A 72 -6.99 0.54 3.86
C LEU A 72 -6.52 -0.76 4.53
N LYS A 73 -6.13 -1.77 3.77
CA LYS A 73 -5.60 -3.03 4.29
C LYS A 73 -4.42 -2.83 5.25
N ASN A 74 -3.57 -1.85 4.99
CA ASN A 74 -2.39 -1.54 5.78
C ASN A 74 -2.61 -0.39 6.78
N SER A 75 -3.86 0.01 7.03
CA SER A 75 -4.19 1.12 7.95
C SER A 75 -3.79 0.89 9.42
N HIS A 76 -3.59 -0.36 9.82
CA HIS A 76 -3.18 -0.75 11.17
C HIS A 76 -1.67 -0.55 11.43
N VAL A 77 -0.87 -0.23 10.40
CA VAL A 77 0.58 -0.06 10.52
C VAL A 77 0.90 1.29 11.15
N GLY A 78 1.53 1.27 12.32
CA GLY A 78 1.94 2.49 13.06
C GLY A 78 3.41 2.89 12.90
N ASP A 79 4.30 1.98 12.51
CA ASP A 79 5.73 2.29 12.36
C ASP A 79 5.99 3.05 11.05
N ILE A 80 6.53 4.27 11.18
CA ILE A 80 6.84 5.20 10.08
C ILE A 80 7.70 4.53 9.00
N ARG A 81 8.68 3.69 9.39
CA ARG A 81 9.61 3.07 8.43
C ARG A 81 8.91 2.03 7.56
N VAL A 82 7.95 1.33 8.13
CA VAL A 82 7.14 0.34 7.40
C VAL A 82 6.21 1.08 6.44
N VAL A 83 5.61 2.19 6.88
CA VAL A 83 4.80 3.05 6.01
C VAL A 83 5.62 3.58 4.83
N ASP A 84 6.79 4.15 5.09
CA ASP A 84 7.69 4.67 4.04
C ASP A 84 8.08 3.57 3.04
N ARG A 85 8.38 2.36 3.54
CA ARG A 85 8.68 1.22 2.68
C ARG A 85 7.50 0.83 1.80
N LEU A 86 6.30 0.72 2.37
CA LEU A 86 5.08 0.39 1.62
C LEU A 86 4.76 1.44 0.56
N VAL A 87 5.00 2.72 0.86
CA VAL A 87 4.85 3.81 -0.11
C VAL A 87 5.88 3.68 -1.23
N GLY A 88 7.14 3.38 -0.92
CA GLY A 88 8.18 3.17 -1.94
C GLY A 88 7.89 1.96 -2.84
N GLU A 89 7.42 0.85 -2.26
CA GLU A 89 6.96 -0.33 -3.02
C GLU A 89 5.79 0.03 -3.94
N PHE A 90 4.82 0.80 -3.45
CA PHE A 90 3.70 1.29 -4.25
C PHE A 90 4.13 2.20 -5.41
N GLU A 91 5.04 3.16 -5.16
CA GLU A 91 5.59 4.04 -6.19
C GLU A 91 6.29 3.24 -7.30
N MET A 92 7.01 2.17 -6.93
CA MET A 92 7.63 1.22 -7.85
C MET A 92 6.60 0.48 -8.71
N HIS A 93 5.54 -0.05 -8.10
CA HIS A 93 4.45 -0.68 -8.85
C HIS A 93 3.78 0.30 -9.81
N MET A 94 3.51 1.53 -9.38
CA MET A 94 2.91 2.56 -10.21
C MET A 94 3.79 2.91 -11.42
N LEU A 95 5.12 2.96 -11.24
CA LEU A 95 6.07 3.15 -12.34
C LEU A 95 6.01 2.00 -13.35
N ASN A 96 5.99 0.76 -12.87
CA ASN A 96 5.92 -0.43 -13.73
C ASN A 96 4.60 -0.51 -14.51
N ILE A 97 3.49 -0.12 -13.89
CA ILE A 97 2.18 -0.01 -14.56
C ILE A 97 2.25 1.05 -15.66
N ARG A 98 2.74 2.26 -15.35
CA ARG A 98 2.84 3.37 -16.33
C ARG A 98 3.73 3.05 -17.51
N LYS A 99 4.81 2.30 -17.28
CA LYS A 99 5.74 1.87 -18.33
C LYS A 99 5.27 0.64 -19.09
N GLY A 100 4.15 0.02 -18.69
CA GLY A 100 3.67 -1.22 -19.32
C GLY A 100 4.58 -2.42 -19.08
N TYR A 101 5.38 -2.42 -18.00
CA TYR A 101 6.21 -3.57 -17.62
C TYR A 101 5.40 -4.70 -16.96
N TYR A 102 4.20 -4.40 -16.48
CA TYR A 102 3.26 -5.41 -16.00
C TYR A 102 2.25 -5.79 -17.07
N ASN A 103 1.84 -7.06 -17.05
CA ASN A 103 0.71 -7.56 -17.82
C ASN A 103 -0.61 -7.37 -17.05
N SER A 104 -1.75 -7.39 -17.73
CA SER A 104 -3.11 -7.38 -17.15
C SER A 104 -3.30 -8.46 -16.09
N ASP A 105 -2.84 -9.68 -16.37
CA ASP A 105 -2.92 -10.79 -15.42
C ASP A 105 -2.12 -10.53 -14.13
N HIS A 106 -0.96 -9.86 -14.24
CA HIS A 106 -0.15 -9.52 -13.08
C HIS A 106 -0.88 -8.51 -12.20
N CYS A 107 -1.42 -7.46 -12.81
CA CYS A 107 -2.20 -6.45 -12.10
C CYS A 107 -3.44 -7.08 -11.43
N ARG A 108 -4.15 -7.96 -12.13
CA ARG A 108 -5.36 -8.62 -11.64
C ARG A 108 -5.10 -9.61 -10.49
N ASN A 109 -4.10 -10.48 -10.66
CA ASN A 109 -3.85 -11.60 -9.74
C ASN A 109 -2.97 -11.21 -8.56
N VAL A 110 -1.92 -10.43 -8.80
CA VAL A 110 -0.90 -10.14 -7.78
C VAL A 110 -1.26 -8.88 -6.99
N LEU A 111 -1.66 -7.80 -7.69
CA LEU A 111 -1.93 -6.51 -7.06
C LEU A 111 -3.36 -6.44 -6.51
N LEU A 112 -4.36 -6.83 -7.30
CA LEU A 112 -5.79 -6.73 -6.94
C LEU A 112 -6.33 -8.02 -6.29
N LYS A 113 -5.68 -9.17 -6.52
CA LYS A 113 -6.02 -10.48 -5.95
C LYS A 113 -7.46 -10.92 -6.26
N GLU A 114 -7.95 -10.63 -7.46
CA GLU A 114 -9.34 -10.94 -7.85
C GLU A 114 -9.63 -12.43 -7.97
N ASN A 115 -8.67 -13.24 -8.42
CA ASN A 115 -8.83 -14.67 -8.66
C ASN A 115 -8.50 -15.57 -7.46
N ILE A 116 -8.41 -15.01 -6.25
CA ILE A 116 -8.16 -15.82 -5.05
C ILE A 116 -9.52 -16.15 -4.44
N GLU A 117 -9.96 -17.39 -4.60
CA GLU A 117 -11.08 -17.92 -3.82
C GLU A 117 -10.81 -17.66 -2.34
N LEU A 118 -11.69 -16.87 -1.71
CA LEU A 118 -11.56 -16.55 -0.30
C LEU A 118 -11.57 -17.85 0.47
N LYS A 119 -10.45 -18.14 1.16
CA LYS A 119 -10.38 -19.31 2.02
C LYS A 119 -11.58 -19.30 2.98
N PRO A 120 -12.26 -20.44 3.15
CA PRO A 120 -13.37 -20.55 4.09
C PRO A 120 -12.90 -20.06 5.46
N LYS A 121 -13.57 -19.06 6.02
CA LYS A 121 -13.20 -18.50 7.33
C LYS A 121 -13.87 -19.27 8.46
N ASP A 122 -15.08 -19.74 8.22
CA ASP A 122 -15.90 -20.44 9.20
C ASP A 122 -15.49 -21.91 9.34
N PHE A 123 -15.60 -22.44 10.55
CA PHE A 123 -15.26 -23.81 10.88
C PHE A 123 -16.03 -24.81 9.99
N LEU A 124 -17.35 -24.63 9.84
CA LEU A 124 -18.16 -25.57 9.06
C LEU A 124 -17.76 -25.57 7.59
N SER A 125 -17.50 -24.37 7.03
CA SER A 125 -17.03 -24.25 5.65
C SER A 125 -15.66 -24.88 5.40
N LYS A 126 -14.72 -24.77 6.36
CA LYS A 126 -13.41 -25.47 6.34
C LYS A 126 -13.57 -26.98 6.46
N PHE A 127 -14.43 -27.42 7.37
CA PHE A 127 -14.73 -28.83 7.59
C PHE A 127 -15.30 -29.49 6.33
N LEU A 128 -16.28 -28.85 5.68
CA LEU A 128 -16.93 -29.38 4.47
C LEU A 128 -16.01 -29.40 3.24
N THR A 129 -15.11 -28.42 3.12
CA THR A 129 -14.18 -28.34 1.98
C THR A 129 -12.89 -29.13 2.18
N GLN A 130 -12.64 -29.67 3.38
CA GLN A 130 -11.41 -30.39 3.76
C GLN A 130 -10.11 -29.63 3.44
N LYS A 131 -10.19 -28.30 3.30
CA LYS A 131 -9.06 -27.40 3.01
C LYS A 131 -8.79 -26.53 4.24
N GLU A 132 -7.53 -26.48 4.69
CA GLU A 132 -7.07 -25.64 5.81
C GLU A 132 -6.96 -24.14 5.48
#